data_AF-A0A972ZST5-F1
#
_entry.id   AF-A0A972ZST5-F1
#
_cell.length_a   1.000
_cell.length_b   1.000
_cell.length_c   1.000
_cell.angle_alpha   90.00
_cell.angle_beta   90.00
_cell.angle_gamma   90.00
#
_symmetry.space_group_name_H-M   'P 1'
#
loop_
_entity.id
_entity.type
_entity.pdbx_description
1 polymer ?
#
loop_
_entity_poly.entity_id
_entity_poly.type
_entity_poly.pdbx_seq_one_letter_code
_entity_poly.pdbx_strand_id
1 'polypeptide(L)'
;MKNKNYIIFLLLALVVGLFSCLPDEFEMNEFSDVFITWSPLTIKVNGDVSLGDGSRGETSRLWTFPGNGVCEIIGSNELTSTERIVHAIFFQPGTYDVRLQAEFNDPTVTLDSLITITVLDQ
;
A
#
# COMPACT_ATOMS: atom_id res chain seq x y z
N MET A 1 -10.77 -35.68 -51.98
CA MET A 1 -10.76 -34.24 -51.60
C MET A 1 -11.52 -33.92 -50.29
N LYS A 2 -12.03 -34.89 -49.51
CA LYS A 2 -12.73 -34.62 -48.24
C LYS A 2 -11.79 -34.40 -47.03
N ASN A 3 -10.55 -34.89 -47.09
CA ASN A 3 -9.64 -34.91 -45.92
C ASN A 3 -8.76 -33.64 -45.81
N LYS A 4 -8.59 -32.88 -46.91
CA LYS A 4 -7.80 -31.64 -46.91
C LYS A 4 -8.47 -30.52 -46.09
N ASN A 5 -9.81 -30.45 -46.13
CA ASN A 5 -10.55 -29.43 -45.38
C ASN A 5 -10.48 -29.71 -43.86
N TYR A 6 -10.50 -30.97 -43.45
CA TYR A 6 -10.37 -31.35 -42.04
C TYR A 6 -9.00 -30.96 -41.47
N ILE A 7 -7.92 -31.17 -42.24
CA ILE A 7 -6.56 -30.74 -41.85
C ILE A 7 -6.47 -29.23 -41.69
N ILE A 8 -7.14 -28.46 -42.56
CA ILE A 8 -7.19 -26.99 -42.48
C ILE A 8 -7.93 -26.55 -41.21
N PHE A 9 -9.08 -27.17 -40.89
CA PHE A 9 -9.82 -26.85 -39.66
C PHE A 9 -9.04 -27.20 -38.39
N LEU A 10 -8.26 -28.29 -38.41
CA LEU A 10 -7.43 -28.70 -37.29
C LEU A 10 -6.25 -27.76 -37.06
N LEU A 11 -5.62 -27.29 -38.15
CA LEU A 11 -4.59 -26.25 -38.09
C LEU A 11 -5.14 -24.92 -37.59
N LEU A 12 -6.34 -24.54 -38.03
CA LEU A 12 -6.99 -23.30 -37.56
C LEU A 12 -7.34 -23.37 -36.06
N ALA A 13 -7.86 -24.51 -35.59
CA ALA A 13 -8.16 -24.72 -34.17
C ALA A 13 -6.88 -24.73 -33.30
N LEU A 14 -5.78 -25.29 -33.82
CA LEU A 14 -4.48 -25.25 -33.15
C LEU A 14 -3.96 -23.81 -33.01
N VAL A 15 -4.06 -23.01 -34.07
CA VAL A 15 -3.65 -21.59 -34.04
C VAL A 15 -4.49 -20.80 -33.04
N VAL A 16 -5.82 -20.97 -33.02
CA VAL A 16 -6.69 -20.28 -32.06
C VAL A 16 -6.37 -20.70 -30.61
N GLY A 17 -6.06 -21.97 -30.37
CA GLY A 17 -5.65 -22.46 -29.05
C GLY A 17 -4.28 -21.93 -28.57
N LEU A 18 -3.41 -21.50 -29.47
CA LEU A 18 -2.12 -20.88 -29.13
C LEU A 18 -2.26 -19.39 -28.76
N PHE A 19 -3.32 -18.72 -29.21
CA PHE A 19 -3.60 -17.31 -28.88
C PHE A 19 -4.68 -17.13 -27.81
N SER A 20 -5.33 -18.20 -27.33
CA SER A 20 -6.42 -18.11 -26.33
C SER A 20 -5.95 -17.91 -24.89
N CYS A 21 -4.64 -17.77 -24.66
CA CYS A 21 -4.06 -17.49 -23.36
C CYS A 21 -2.98 -16.43 -23.51
N LEU A 22 -3.39 -15.24 -23.90
CA LEU A 22 -2.66 -14.05 -23.47
C LEU A 22 -3.22 -13.75 -22.08
N PRO A 23 -2.42 -13.83 -21.00
CA PRO A 23 -2.84 -13.17 -19.77
C PRO A 23 -3.06 -11.70 -20.14
N ASP A 24 -4.25 -11.17 -19.84
CA ASP A 24 -4.41 -9.73 -19.70
C ASP A 24 -3.50 -9.37 -18.52
N GLU A 25 -2.23 -9.09 -18.79
CA GLU A 25 -1.29 -8.58 -17.80
C GLU A 25 -1.77 -7.19 -17.46
N PHE A 26 -2.71 -7.10 -16.52
CA PHE A 26 -2.98 -5.86 -15.83
C PHE A 26 -1.70 -5.49 -15.10
N GLU A 27 -0.91 -4.59 -15.70
CA GLU A 27 0.25 -4.03 -15.03
C GLU A 27 -0.25 -3.27 -13.81
N MET A 28 0.10 -3.74 -12.60
CA MET A 28 -0.25 -3.04 -11.35
C MET A 28 0.26 -1.59 -11.29
N ASN A 29 1.09 -1.18 -12.26
CA ASN A 29 1.63 0.16 -12.40
C ASN A 29 0.75 1.11 -13.23
N GLU A 30 -0.34 0.63 -13.86
CA GLU A 30 -1.24 1.47 -14.65
C GLU A 30 -2.26 2.28 -13.82
N PHE A 31 -2.42 1.95 -12.53
CA PHE A 31 -3.39 2.60 -11.65
C PHE A 31 -2.70 3.25 -10.46
N SER A 32 -3.13 4.46 -10.12
CA SER A 32 -2.70 5.20 -8.93
C SER A 32 -3.89 5.35 -7.99
N ASP A 33 -4.04 4.37 -7.09
CA ASP A 33 -5.15 4.30 -6.15
C ASP A 33 -4.64 4.52 -4.72
N VAL A 34 -5.29 5.42 -3.99
CA VAL A 34 -4.95 5.72 -2.60
C VAL A 34 -5.81 4.88 -1.65
N PHE A 35 -5.16 4.13 -0.76
CA PHE A 35 -5.83 3.38 0.30
C PHE A 35 -5.01 3.39 1.59
N ILE A 36 -5.54 4.02 2.63
CA ILE A 36 -4.91 4.10 3.95
C ILE A 36 -5.85 3.50 4.99
N THR A 37 -5.27 2.78 5.95
CA THR A 37 -5.99 2.19 7.07
C THR A 37 -5.21 2.37 8.37
N TRP A 38 -5.91 2.30 9.50
CA TRP A 38 -5.33 2.45 10.81
C TRP A 38 -6.14 1.71 11.86
N SER A 39 -5.49 1.31 12.95
CA SER A 39 -6.14 0.74 14.12
C SER A 39 -5.20 0.74 15.33
N PRO A 40 -5.60 1.26 16.50
CA PRO A 40 -6.64 2.27 16.78
C PRO A 40 -6.08 3.72 16.76
N LEU A 41 -6.93 4.76 16.73
CA LEU A 41 -6.49 6.18 16.83
C LEU A 41 -6.56 6.77 18.23
N THR A 42 -7.19 6.07 19.18
CA THR A 42 -7.22 6.48 20.58
C THR A 42 -6.67 5.33 21.41
N ILE A 43 -5.59 5.61 22.12
CA ILE A 43 -4.82 4.66 22.92
C ILE A 43 -4.55 5.25 24.30
N LYS A 44 -4.11 4.40 25.21
CA LYS A 44 -3.54 4.84 26.49
C LYS A 44 -2.02 4.91 26.35
N VAL A 45 -1.35 5.60 27.28
CA VAL A 45 0.11 5.54 27.40
C VAL A 45 0.57 4.07 27.40
N ASN A 46 1.66 3.79 26.66
CA ASN A 46 2.21 2.47 26.33
C ASN A 46 1.32 1.60 25.43
N GLY A 47 0.24 2.16 24.87
CA GLY A 47 -0.55 1.51 23.83
C GLY A 47 0.12 1.62 22.46
N ASP A 48 -0.25 0.70 21.58
CA ASP A 48 0.24 0.63 20.21
C ASP A 48 -0.81 1.07 19.18
N VAL A 49 -0.32 1.60 18.07
CA VAL A 49 -1.08 1.86 16.85
C VAL A 49 -0.47 1.07 15.70
N SER A 50 -1.33 0.60 14.80
CA SER A 50 -0.94 0.09 13.49
C SER A 50 -1.46 1.03 12.42
N LEU A 51 -0.57 1.48 11.53
CA LEU A 51 -0.92 2.29 10.35
C LEU A 51 -0.52 1.51 9.11
N GLY A 52 -1.40 1.49 8.12
CA GLY A 52 -1.20 0.75 6.88
C GLY A 52 -1.49 1.63 5.67
N ASP A 53 -0.61 1.54 4.68
CA ASP A 53 -0.83 2.08 3.34
C ASP A 53 -0.85 0.92 2.33
N GLY A 54 -2.04 0.67 1.79
CA GLY A 54 -2.31 -0.32 0.75
C GLY A 54 -2.54 0.30 -0.63
N SER A 55 -2.14 1.55 -0.81
CA SER A 55 -2.16 2.25 -2.11
C SER A 55 -1.40 1.45 -3.18
N ARG A 56 -1.73 1.72 -4.45
CA ARG A 56 -1.13 1.11 -5.63
C ARG A 56 -0.63 2.19 -6.58
N GLY A 57 0.42 1.86 -7.34
CA GLY A 57 1.08 2.80 -8.25
C GLY A 57 2.00 3.80 -7.55
N GLU A 58 2.30 3.60 -6.26
CA GLU A 58 3.23 4.44 -5.52
C GLU A 58 4.68 4.17 -5.95
N THR A 59 5.46 5.23 -6.14
CA THR A 59 6.91 5.17 -6.38
C THR A 59 7.70 5.37 -5.09
N SER A 60 7.13 6.10 -4.13
CA SER A 60 7.73 6.36 -2.83
C SER A 60 6.67 6.45 -1.74
N ARG A 61 7.09 6.16 -0.51
CA ARG A 61 6.27 6.22 0.71
C ARG A 61 7.14 6.65 1.87
N LEU A 62 6.63 7.56 2.69
CA LEU A 62 7.29 7.98 3.91
C LEU A 62 6.26 8.26 5.02
N TRP A 63 6.33 7.44 6.06
CA TRP A 63 5.74 7.73 7.36
C TRP A 63 6.68 8.61 8.15
N THR A 64 6.15 9.64 8.82
CA THR A 64 6.88 10.50 9.75
C THR A 64 6.12 10.59 11.07
N PHE A 65 6.76 10.13 12.14
CA PHE A 65 6.21 10.09 13.48
C PHE A 65 6.63 11.30 14.32
N PRO A 66 5.90 11.59 15.42
CA PRO A 66 6.24 12.62 16.39
C PRO A 66 7.66 12.50 16.96
N GLY A 67 8.17 13.61 17.51
CA GLY A 67 9.55 13.73 17.97
C GLY A 67 10.00 12.72 19.03
N ASN A 68 11.33 12.63 19.22
CA ASN A 68 11.98 11.70 20.14
C ASN A 68 11.37 11.72 21.55
N GLY A 69 11.08 10.54 22.08
CA GLY A 69 10.52 10.35 23.41
C GLY A 69 9.00 10.37 23.49
N VAL A 70 8.29 10.73 22.40
CA VAL A 70 6.82 10.63 22.32
C VAL A 70 6.39 9.21 21.94
N CYS A 71 7.02 8.64 20.91
CA CYS A 71 6.72 7.30 20.40
C CYS A 71 7.96 6.60 19.85
N GLU A 72 7.83 5.30 19.62
CA GLU A 72 8.83 4.45 18.97
C GLU A 72 8.15 3.59 17.91
N ILE A 73 8.74 3.54 16.71
CA ILE A 73 8.34 2.60 15.66
C ILE A 73 8.93 1.23 16.03
N ILE A 74 8.09 0.21 16.15
CA ILE A 74 8.51 -1.13 16.55
C ILE A 74 9.51 -1.69 15.51
N GLY A 75 10.71 -2.01 15.98
CA GLY A 75 11.78 -2.55 15.13
C GLY A 75 12.62 -1.51 14.39
N SER A 76 12.48 -0.22 14.72
CA SER A 76 13.29 0.87 14.15
C SER A 76 13.72 1.85 15.24
N ASN A 77 14.93 2.41 15.11
CA ASN A 77 15.41 3.51 15.96
C ASN A 77 15.13 4.89 15.34
N GLU A 78 14.49 4.92 14.17
CA GLU A 78 14.18 6.13 13.43
C GLU A 78 12.72 6.56 13.65
N LEU A 79 12.45 7.85 13.45
CA LEU A 79 11.07 8.40 13.48
C LEU A 79 10.35 8.30 12.13
N THR A 80 10.99 7.68 11.14
CA THR A 80 10.45 7.55 9.80
C THR A 80 10.48 6.11 9.32
N SER A 81 9.57 5.76 8.41
CA SER A 81 9.54 4.43 7.80
C SER A 81 8.97 4.48 6.39
N THR A 82 9.50 3.64 5.51
CA THR A 82 9.00 3.43 4.13
C THR A 82 8.12 2.18 4.02
N GLU A 83 7.90 1.47 5.13
CA GLU A 83 7.15 0.21 5.15
C GLU A 83 5.66 0.44 4.85
N ARG A 84 5.02 -0.57 4.26
CA ARG A 84 3.56 -0.54 4.01
C ARG A 84 2.75 -0.55 5.30
N ILE A 85 3.25 -1.23 6.31
CA ILE A 85 2.60 -1.34 7.62
C ILE A 85 3.63 -0.94 8.66
N VAL A 86 3.26 0.00 9.51
CA VAL A 86 4.09 0.48 10.62
C VAL A 86 3.32 0.29 11.92
N HIS A 87 4.03 -0.18 12.93
CA HIS A 87 3.52 -0.31 14.29
C HIS A 87 4.30 0.64 15.18
N ALA A 88 3.63 1.38 16.05
CA ALA A 88 4.30 2.31 16.95
C ALA A 88 3.67 2.31 18.35
N ILE A 89 4.51 2.46 19.37
CA ILE A 89 4.10 2.57 20.78
C ILE A 89 4.23 4.03 21.20
N PHE A 90 3.23 4.58 21.90
CA PHE A 90 3.25 5.96 22.39
C PHE A 90 3.42 6.01 23.91
N PHE A 91 4.32 6.87 24.38
CA PHE A 91 4.75 6.92 25.79
C PHE A 91 4.25 8.16 26.54
N GLN A 92 3.79 9.19 25.82
CA GLN A 92 3.37 10.45 26.43
C GLN A 92 1.89 10.72 26.10
N PRO A 93 1.07 11.15 27.08
CA PRO A 93 -0.30 11.56 26.80
C PRO A 93 -0.32 12.81 25.92
N GLY A 94 -1.37 12.96 25.11
CA GLY A 94 -1.52 14.09 24.20
C GLY A 94 -2.13 13.71 22.86
N THR A 95 -2.16 14.67 21.95
CA THR A 95 -2.63 14.48 20.57
C THR A 95 -1.46 14.73 19.63
N TYR A 96 -1.19 13.76 18.77
CA TYR A 96 -0.02 13.76 17.90
C TYR A 96 -0.39 13.38 16.49
N ASP A 97 0.22 14.03 15.51
CA ASP A 97 0.04 13.69 14.10
C ASP A 97 1.16 12.78 13.61
N VAL A 98 0.77 11.71 12.93
CA VAL A 98 1.67 10.93 12.08
C VAL A 98 1.39 11.31 10.64
N ARG A 99 2.42 11.72 9.90
CA ARG A 99 2.30 12.11 8.51
C ARG A 99 2.60 10.93 7.58
N LEU A 100 1.77 10.73 6.57
CA LEU A 100 2.05 9.86 5.43
C LEU A 100 2.21 10.72 4.18
N GLN A 101 3.36 10.63 3.53
CA GLN A 101 3.60 11.19 2.21
C GLN A 101 3.89 10.05 1.23
N ALA A 102 3.25 10.08 0.06
CA ALA A 102 3.55 9.15 -1.02
C ALA A 102 3.47 9.85 -2.38
N GLU A 103 4.39 9.48 -3.27
CA GLU A 103 4.41 9.89 -4.67
C GLU A 103 3.98 8.72 -5.54
N PHE A 104 3.30 9.02 -6.66
CA PHE A 104 2.73 8.03 -7.56
C PHE A 104 3.32 8.15 -8.96
N ASN A 105 3.18 7.09 -9.75
CA ASN A 105 3.54 7.12 -11.18
C ASN A 105 2.69 8.15 -11.94
N ASP A 106 1.41 8.30 -11.56
CA ASP A 106 0.56 9.38 -12.05
C ASP A 106 0.84 10.67 -11.24
N PRO A 107 1.44 11.71 -11.83
CA PRO A 107 1.76 12.94 -11.11
C PRO A 107 0.52 13.75 -10.70
N THR A 108 -0.67 13.39 -11.18
CA THR A 108 -1.93 13.99 -10.76
C THR A 108 -2.47 13.41 -9.45
N VAL A 109 -1.93 12.26 -9.01
CA VAL A 109 -2.26 11.61 -7.75
C VAL A 109 -1.17 11.94 -6.74
N THR A 110 -1.56 12.65 -5.68
CA THR A 110 -0.65 13.03 -4.58
C THR A 110 -1.24 12.60 -3.26
N LEU A 111 -0.42 12.02 -2.39
CA LEU A 111 -0.83 11.69 -1.03
C LEU A 111 0.04 12.42 -0.02
N ASP A 112 -0.61 13.26 0.78
CA ASP A 112 -0.04 13.92 1.95
C ASP A 112 -1.13 14.00 3.02
N SER A 113 -1.07 13.11 4.00
CA SER A 113 -2.12 12.94 5.01
C SER A 113 -1.55 13.01 6.41
N LEU A 114 -2.31 13.63 7.32
CA LEU A 114 -2.04 13.65 8.75
C LEU A 114 -3.04 12.74 9.46
N ILE A 115 -2.53 11.77 10.19
CA ILE A 115 -3.31 10.85 11.01
C ILE A 115 -3.12 11.24 12.46
N THR A 116 -4.18 11.74 13.06
CA THR A 116 -4.15 12.22 14.44
C THR A 116 -4.42 11.07 15.42
N ILE A 117 -3.45 10.83 16.30
CA ILE A 117 -3.49 9.84 17.37
C ILE A 117 -3.68 10.56 18.70
N THR A 118 -4.63 10.06 19.51
CA THR A 118 -4.88 10.54 20.86
C THR A 118 -4.37 9.52 21.88
N VAL A 119 -3.49 9.96 22.77
CA VAL A 119 -2.91 9.16 23.85
C VAL A 119 -3.46 9.67 25.18
N LEU A 120 -4.20 8.83 25.88
CA LEU A 120 -4.79 9.11 27.19
C LEU A 120 -3.80 8.77 28.30
N ASP A 121 -3.81 9.57 29.37
CA ASP A 121 -2.95 9.44 30.53
C ASP A 121 -3.25 8.20 31.40
N GLN A 122 -4.50 7.75 31.48
CA GLN A 122 -4.93 6.40 31.94
C GLN A 122 -6.43 6.14 31.78
#